data_AF-A0A7Y4Z5F0-F1
#
_entry.id   AF-A0A7Y4Z5F0-F1
#
_cell.length_a   1.000
_cell.length_b   1.000
_cell.length_c   1.000
_cell.angle_alpha   90.00
_cell.angle_beta   90.00
_cell.angle_gamma   90.00
#
_symmetry.space_group_name_H-M   'P 1'
#
loop_
_entity.id
_entity.type
_entity.pdbx_description
1 polymer ?
#
loop_
_entity_poly.entity_id
_entity_poly.type
_entity_poly.pdbx_seq_one_letter_code
_entity_poly.pdbx_strand_id
1 'polypeptide(L)'
;MIKTKILPLIILALSIMTVFAFTMSQNATDVMKKVSTALQTGNSKELSKYFTETVELEIVGKENFYSISQAEILLKDFFEENKPTKFIINHQGVKDVSSFAIGTLTVKSGNLRVSFFMKTENNQTLIHQLRIEQNDEGVNE
;
A
#
# COMPACT_ATOMS: atom_id res chain seq x y z
N MET A 1 -28.05 -48.74 -20.37
CA MET A 1 -28.58 -47.37 -20.28
C MET A 1 -27.99 -46.53 -19.12
N ILE A 2 -26.96 -47.00 -18.41
CA ILE A 2 -26.38 -46.31 -17.24
C ILE A 2 -25.16 -45.44 -17.62
N LYS A 3 -24.41 -45.79 -18.68
CA LYS A 3 -23.15 -45.11 -19.07
C LYS A 3 -23.30 -43.66 -19.55
N THR A 4 -24.46 -43.25 -20.07
CA THR A 4 -24.68 -41.89 -20.61
C THR A 4 -25.04 -40.84 -19.56
N LYS A 5 -25.43 -41.25 -18.34
CA LYS A 5 -25.80 -40.34 -17.24
C LYS A 5 -24.64 -40.02 -16.27
N ILE A 6 -23.53 -40.75 -16.37
CA ILE A 6 -22.33 -40.59 -15.52
C ILE A 6 -21.38 -39.52 -16.09
N LEU A 7 -21.40 -39.31 -17.40
CA LEU A 7 -20.57 -38.35 -18.12
C LEU A 7 -20.82 -36.87 -17.71
N PRO A 8 -22.06 -36.38 -17.56
CA PRO A 8 -22.29 -35.01 -17.07
C PRO A 8 -21.93 -34.85 -15.58
N LEU A 9 -21.98 -35.93 -14.78
CA LEU A 9 -21.64 -35.91 -13.36
C LEU A 9 -20.12 -35.79 -13.14
N ILE A 10 -19.31 -36.40 -14.03
CA ILE A 10 -17.85 -36.25 -14.04
C ILE A 10 -17.45 -34.85 -14.52
N ILE A 11 -18.15 -34.27 -15.52
CA ILE A 11 -17.91 -32.90 -15.98
C ILE A 11 -18.27 -31.87 -14.89
N LEU A 12 -19.37 -32.11 -14.14
CA LEU A 12 -19.75 -31.27 -12.99
C LEU A 12 -18.72 -31.38 -11.85
N ALA A 13 -18.24 -32.58 -11.53
CA ALA A 13 -17.19 -32.78 -10.53
C ALA A 13 -15.85 -32.16 -10.94
N LEU A 14 -15.52 -32.16 -12.24
CA LEU A 14 -14.31 -31.51 -12.78
C LEU A 14 -14.43 -29.98 -12.80
N SER A 15 -15.65 -29.44 -12.95
CA SER A 15 -15.92 -27.99 -12.89
C SER A 15 -15.88 -27.40 -11.47
N ILE A 16 -16.01 -28.24 -10.44
CA ILE A 16 -15.92 -27.82 -9.03
C ILE A 16 -14.46 -27.75 -8.55
N MET A 17 -13.52 -28.42 -9.25
CA MET A 17 -12.11 -28.47 -8.85
C MET A 17 -11.25 -27.32 -9.42
N THR A 18 -11.81 -26.46 -10.29
CA THR A 18 -11.10 -25.31 -10.88
C THR A 18 -11.20 -24.02 -10.06
N VAL A 19 -11.86 -24.03 -8.89
CA VAL A 19 -11.91 -22.89 -7.96
C VAL A 19 -10.86 -23.00 -6.86
N PHE A 20 -9.72 -23.66 -7.14
CA PHE A 20 -8.49 -23.29 -6.44
C PHE A 20 -8.07 -21.93 -6.98
N ALA A 21 -8.69 -20.88 -6.45
CA ALA A 21 -8.28 -19.51 -6.66
C ALA A 21 -6.77 -19.46 -6.40
N PHE A 22 -6.01 -19.23 -7.45
CA PHE A 22 -4.58 -18.96 -7.38
C PHE A 22 -4.46 -17.74 -6.46
N THR A 23 -4.16 -17.94 -5.18
CA THR A 23 -3.89 -16.84 -4.28
C THR A 23 -2.53 -16.30 -4.68
N MET A 24 -2.53 -15.36 -5.63
CA MET A 24 -1.33 -14.66 -6.06
C MET A 24 -0.81 -13.90 -4.84
N SER A 25 0.25 -14.43 -4.21
CA SER A 25 0.91 -13.77 -3.09
C SER A 25 1.36 -12.39 -3.56
N GLN A 26 0.93 -11.34 -2.86
CA GLN A 26 1.36 -9.98 -3.21
C GLN A 26 2.86 -9.84 -2.95
N ASN A 27 3.60 -9.43 -3.97
CA ASN A 27 5.00 -9.09 -3.80
C ASN A 27 5.10 -7.70 -3.15
N ALA A 28 5.78 -7.60 -2.01
CA ALA A 28 5.95 -6.34 -1.28
C ALA A 28 6.54 -5.22 -2.15
N THR A 29 7.45 -5.55 -3.07
CA THR A 29 8.05 -4.58 -4.00
C THR A 29 7.02 -4.02 -4.99
N ASP A 30 6.06 -4.84 -5.43
CA ASP A 30 5.01 -4.36 -6.32
C ASP A 30 3.98 -3.50 -5.57
N VAL A 31 3.72 -3.80 -4.30
CA VAL A 31 2.94 -2.92 -3.42
C VAL A 31 3.65 -1.58 -3.23
N MET A 32 4.97 -1.58 -2.97
CA MET A 32 5.77 -0.34 -2.89
C MET A 32 5.65 0.53 -4.15
N LYS A 33 5.67 -0.06 -5.35
CA LYS A 33 5.49 0.68 -6.61
C LYS A 33 4.10 1.32 -6.72
N LYS A 34 3.06 0.59 -6.31
CA LYS A 34 1.67 1.10 -6.35
C LYS A 34 1.47 2.21 -5.32
N VAL A 35 1.99 2.04 -4.11
CA VAL A 35 2.02 3.07 -3.05
C VAL A 35 2.79 4.30 -3.53
N SER A 36 3.95 4.12 -4.17
CA SER A 36 4.73 5.21 -4.75
C SER A 36 3.94 5.99 -5.79
N THR A 37 3.19 5.30 -6.64
CA THR A 37 2.33 5.93 -7.65
C THR A 37 1.19 6.72 -7.00
N ALA A 38 0.56 6.18 -5.95
CA ALA A 38 -0.49 6.86 -5.21
C ALA A 38 0.03 8.13 -4.50
N LEU A 39 1.22 8.05 -3.88
CA LEU A 39 1.92 9.19 -3.29
C LEU A 39 2.25 10.27 -4.32
N GLN A 40 2.85 9.88 -5.45
CA GLN A 40 3.22 10.82 -6.53
C GLN A 40 2.01 11.53 -7.12
N THR A 41 0.87 10.85 -7.22
CA THR A 41 -0.37 11.42 -7.78
C THR A 41 -1.23 12.13 -6.73
N GLY A 42 -0.85 12.10 -5.45
CA GLY A 42 -1.66 12.63 -4.35
C GLY A 42 -3.03 11.95 -4.21
N ASN A 43 -3.14 10.68 -4.63
CA ASN A 43 -4.40 9.96 -4.64
C ASN A 43 -4.59 9.20 -3.32
N SER A 44 -5.15 9.88 -2.31
CA SER A 44 -5.38 9.32 -0.98
C SER A 44 -6.29 8.08 -1.00
N LYS A 45 -7.27 8.03 -1.91
CA LYS A 45 -8.17 6.88 -2.08
C LYS A 45 -7.46 5.64 -2.62
N GLU A 46 -6.51 5.79 -3.54
CA GLU A 46 -5.69 4.67 -3.99
C GLU A 46 -4.67 4.27 -2.91
N LEU A 47 -4.11 5.23 -2.18
CA LEU A 47 -3.16 4.97 -1.10
C LEU A 47 -3.81 4.19 0.06
N SER A 48 -5.03 4.56 0.47
CA SER A 48 -5.73 3.97 1.61
C SER A 48 -6.08 2.49 1.42
N LYS A 49 -6.14 2.00 0.18
CA LYS A 49 -6.33 0.56 -0.12
C LYS A 49 -5.20 -0.32 0.39
N TYR A 50 -4.04 0.26 0.67
CA TYR A 50 -2.89 -0.47 1.18
C TYR A 50 -2.77 -0.36 2.70
N PHE A 51 -3.71 0.24 3.42
CA PHE A 51 -3.65 0.36 4.88
C PHE A 51 -4.19 -0.89 5.57
N THR A 52 -3.65 -1.16 6.75
CA THR A 52 -4.32 -2.02 7.73
C THR A 52 -5.60 -1.35 8.24
N GLU A 53 -6.50 -2.12 8.86
CA GLU A 53 -7.78 -1.60 9.39
C GLU A 53 -7.58 -0.40 10.32
N THR A 54 -6.51 -0.44 11.11
CA THR A 54 -5.99 0.68 11.90
C THR A 54 -4.55 0.95 11.45
N VAL A 55 -4.26 2.19 11.03
CA VAL A 55 -2.95 2.63 10.58
C VAL A 55 -2.43 3.74 11.49
N GLU A 56 -1.15 3.69 11.82
CA GLU A 56 -0.46 4.78 12.52
C GLU A 56 -0.02 5.82 11.48
N LEU A 57 -0.48 7.07 11.65
CA LEU A 57 -0.02 8.19 10.83
C LEU A 57 0.73 9.18 11.69
N GLU A 58 1.92 9.55 11.24
CA GLU A 58 2.70 10.66 11.79
C GLU A 58 2.85 11.73 10.71
N ILE A 59 2.17 12.86 10.83
CA ILE A 59 2.25 13.95 9.85
C ILE A 59 2.74 15.21 10.56
N VAL A 60 3.95 15.65 10.21
CA VAL A 60 4.60 16.86 10.72
C VAL A 60 4.55 16.92 12.26
N GLY A 61 4.98 15.83 12.91
CA GLY A 61 5.07 15.69 14.37
C GLY A 61 3.75 15.42 15.08
N LYS A 62 2.63 15.22 14.36
CA LYS A 62 1.38 14.74 14.93
C LYS A 62 1.19 13.26 14.64
N GLU A 63 1.34 12.44 15.67
CA GLU A 63 1.18 10.97 15.62
C GLU A 63 -0.16 10.55 16.21
N ASN A 64 -0.89 9.68 15.50
CA ASN A 64 -2.09 9.02 16.02
C ASN A 64 -2.46 7.77 15.20
N PHE A 65 -3.41 6.97 15.72
CA PHE A 65 -3.98 5.83 15.03
C PHE A 65 -5.34 6.18 14.41
N TYR A 66 -5.54 5.73 13.16
CA TYR A 66 -6.73 6.06 12.38
C TYR A 66 -7.32 4.83 11.71
N SER A 67 -8.63 4.81 11.52
CA SER A 67 -9.26 3.89 10.56
C SER A 67 -8.85 4.24 9.13
N ILE A 68 -9.01 3.30 8.19
CA ILE A 68 -8.75 3.54 6.76
C ILE A 68 -9.48 4.79 6.24
N SER A 69 -10.75 4.98 6.59
CA SER A 69 -11.55 6.12 6.13
C SER A 69 -11.08 7.46 6.72
N GLN A 70 -10.69 7.46 8.00
CA GLN A 70 -10.13 8.66 8.64
C GLN A 70 -8.78 9.03 8.04
N ALA A 71 -7.92 8.03 7.81
CA ALA A 71 -6.62 8.20 7.19
C ALA A 71 -6.75 8.72 5.75
N GLU A 72 -7.71 8.23 4.95
CA GLU A 72 -7.98 8.73 3.60
C GLU A 72 -8.35 10.21 3.60
N ILE A 73 -9.25 10.64 4.49
CA ILE A 73 -9.69 12.04 4.60
C ILE A 73 -8.50 12.93 4.98
N LEU A 74 -7.74 12.53 6.00
CA LEU A 74 -6.60 13.30 6.48
C LEU A 74 -5.50 13.45 5.41
N LEU A 75 -5.22 12.38 4.67
CA LEU A 75 -4.25 12.41 3.56
C LEU A 75 -4.77 13.17 2.35
N LYS A 76 -6.09 13.16 2.10
CA LYS A 76 -6.69 13.99 1.06
C LYS A 76 -6.42 15.46 1.32
N ASP A 77 -6.76 15.94 2.51
CA ASP A 77 -6.57 17.34 2.90
C ASP A 77 -5.07 17.70 2.82
N PHE A 78 -4.21 16.80 3.32
CA PHE A 78 -2.77 16.96 3.23
C PHE A 78 -2.26 17.13 1.78
N PHE A 79 -2.72 16.30 0.83
CA PHE A 79 -2.32 16.40 -0.58
C PHE A 79 -2.94 17.58 -1.32
N GLU A 80 -4.11 18.07 -0.88
CA GLU A 80 -4.70 19.30 -1.42
C GLU A 80 -3.85 20.53 -1.07
N GLU A 81 -3.35 20.58 0.16
CA GLU A 81 -2.43 21.61 0.65
C GLU A 81 -1.01 21.45 0.09
N ASN A 82 -0.52 20.21 0.01
CA ASN A 82 0.85 19.85 -0.38
C ASN A 82 0.85 19.04 -1.67
N LYS A 83 0.41 19.64 -2.78
CA LYS A 83 0.26 18.97 -4.09
C LYS A 83 1.55 18.27 -4.53
N PRO A 84 1.57 16.93 -4.59
CA PRO A 84 2.73 16.17 -5.04
C PRO A 84 3.02 16.37 -6.52
N THR A 85 4.29 16.30 -6.87
CA THR A 85 4.78 16.36 -8.26
C THR A 85 5.67 15.18 -8.61
N LYS A 86 6.35 14.62 -7.60
CA LYS A 86 7.26 13.49 -7.75
C LYS A 86 7.36 12.74 -6.43
N PHE A 87 7.49 11.41 -6.50
CA PHE A 87 7.92 10.60 -5.38
C PHE A 87 9.07 9.69 -5.80
N ILE A 88 10.14 9.63 -5.01
CA ILE A 88 11.30 8.77 -5.28
C ILE A 88 11.61 8.00 -4.01
N ILE A 89 11.64 6.66 -4.09
CA ILE A 89 12.17 5.84 -3.00
C ILE A 89 13.70 5.96 -2.98
N ASN A 90 14.25 6.38 -1.84
CA ASN A 90 15.69 6.46 -1.59
C ASN A 90 16.22 5.18 -0.96
N HIS A 91 15.45 4.58 -0.04
CA HIS A 91 15.80 3.35 0.67
C HIS A 91 14.58 2.44 0.78
N GLN A 92 14.78 1.14 0.61
CA GLN A 92 13.73 0.14 0.82
C GLN A 92 14.33 -1.18 1.28
N GLY A 93 13.52 -2.00 1.94
CA GLY A 93 13.92 -3.33 2.38
C GLY A 93 12.73 -4.26 2.55
N VAL A 94 12.99 -5.55 2.34
CA VAL A 94 12.03 -6.64 2.56
C VAL A 94 12.74 -7.70 3.40
N LYS A 95 12.12 -8.11 4.50
CA LYS A 95 12.61 -9.17 5.39
C LYS A 95 11.42 -9.97 5.92
N ASP A 96 11.31 -11.22 5.49
CA ASP A 96 10.22 -12.13 5.85
C ASP A 96 8.84 -11.49 5.59
N VAL A 97 8.09 -11.24 6.67
CA VAL A 97 6.76 -10.60 6.63
C VAL A 97 6.84 -9.08 6.77
N SER A 98 7.99 -8.49 7.04
CA SER A 98 8.16 -7.06 7.23
C SER A 98 8.81 -6.41 6.01
N SER A 99 8.38 -5.21 5.67
CA SER A 99 9.00 -4.43 4.60
C SER A 99 8.82 -2.94 4.84
N PHE A 100 9.69 -2.13 4.25
CA PHE A 100 9.63 -0.67 4.40
C PHE A 100 10.14 0.02 3.14
N ALA A 101 9.72 1.27 2.97
CA ALA A 101 10.37 2.20 2.05
C ALA A 101 10.41 3.61 2.64
N ILE A 102 11.47 4.32 2.31
CA ILE A 102 11.75 5.71 2.67
C ILE A 102 12.01 6.44 1.36
N GLY A 103 11.28 7.53 1.13
CA GLY A 103 11.33 8.28 -0.11
C GLY A 103 11.17 9.78 0.09
N THR A 104 11.55 10.53 -0.94
CA THR A 104 11.33 11.98 -1.03
C THR A 104 10.06 12.25 -1.82
N LEU A 105 9.12 12.98 -1.22
CA LEU A 105 7.93 13.53 -1.87
C LEU A 105 8.19 15.00 -2.20
N THR A 106 8.28 15.32 -3.49
CA THR A 106 8.43 16.71 -3.95
C THR A 106 7.05 17.33 -4.09
N VAL A 107 6.83 18.42 -3.35
CA VAL A 107 5.64 19.26 -3.39
C VAL A 107 6.03 20.68 -3.77
N LYS A 108 5.07 21.57 -3.99
CA LYS A 108 5.38 22.97 -4.37
C LYS A 108 6.15 23.75 -3.29
N SER A 109 5.89 23.45 -2.02
CA SER A 109 6.50 24.11 -0.86
C SER A 109 7.89 23.58 -0.52
N GLY A 110 8.34 22.50 -1.15
CA GLY A 110 9.64 21.88 -0.87
C GLY A 110 9.60 20.36 -0.98
N ASN A 111 10.54 19.70 -0.31
CA ASN A 111 10.62 18.26 -0.24
C ASN A 111 10.22 17.77 1.15
N LEU A 112 9.49 16.67 1.18
CA LEU A 112 9.10 15.99 2.41
C LEU A 112 9.68 14.57 2.41
N ARG A 113 10.07 14.10 3.58
CA ARG A 113 10.47 12.71 3.78
C ARG A 113 9.22 11.90 4.08
N VAL A 114 8.99 10.83 3.31
CA VAL A 114 7.91 9.88 3.55
C VAL A 114 8.51 8.52 3.86
N SER A 115 8.13 7.96 5.01
CA SER A 115 8.50 6.60 5.40
C SER A 115 7.24 5.77 5.56
N PHE A 116 7.19 4.56 5.00
CA PHE A 116 6.08 3.65 5.21
C PHE A 116 6.57 2.24 5.51
N PHE A 117 5.93 1.65 6.53
CA PHE A 117 6.25 0.32 7.04
C PHE A 117 5.06 -0.59 6.81
N MET A 118 5.35 -1.75 6.22
CA MET A 118 4.35 -2.72 5.80
C MET A 118 4.61 -4.07 6.44
N LYS A 119 3.51 -4.78 6.66
CA LYS A 119 3.50 -6.17 7.07
C LYS A 119 2.76 -7.02 6.04
N THR A 120 3.21 -8.25 5.84
CA THR A 120 2.60 -9.24 4.96
C THR A 120 1.94 -10.32 5.80
N GLU A 121 0.60 -10.34 5.78
CA GLU A 121 -0.21 -11.32 6.49
C GLU A 121 -1.34 -11.78 5.56
N ASN A 122 -1.73 -13.05 5.62
CA ASN A 122 -2.82 -13.60 4.80
C ASN A 122 -2.69 -13.30 3.28
N ASN A 123 -1.46 -13.39 2.75
CA ASN A 123 -1.11 -13.04 1.36
C ASN A 123 -1.37 -11.57 0.97
N GLN A 124 -1.52 -10.67 1.95
CA GLN A 124 -1.68 -9.23 1.75
C GLN A 124 -0.53 -8.47 2.40
N THR A 125 0.14 -7.62 1.63
CA THR A 125 1.09 -6.65 2.15
C THR A 125 0.37 -5.32 2.37
N LEU A 126 0.32 -4.87 3.62
CA LEU A 126 -0.39 -3.66 4.03
C LEU A 126 0.52 -2.77 4.88
N ILE A 127 0.41 -1.46 4.67
CA ILE A 127 1.02 -0.40 5.47
C ILE A 127 0.32 -0.35 6.82
N HIS A 128 1.08 -0.53 7.90
CA HIS A 128 0.60 -0.32 9.26
C HIS A 128 1.07 1.01 9.85
N GLN A 129 2.04 1.67 9.21
CA GLN A 129 2.57 2.95 9.64
C GLN A 129 3.04 3.78 8.45
N LEU A 130 2.65 5.06 8.40
CA LEU A 130 3.08 6.04 7.41
C LEU A 130 3.48 7.34 8.10
N ARG A 131 4.69 7.81 7.84
CA ARG A 131 5.25 9.04 8.40
C ARG A 131 5.55 10.03 7.29
N ILE A 132 5.18 11.30 7.48
CA ILE A 132 5.49 12.42 6.60
C ILE A 132 6.13 13.52 7.43
N GLU A 133 7.39 13.81 7.13
CA GLU A 133 8.24 14.73 7.88
C GLU A 133 8.80 15.80 6.94
N GLN A 134 9.22 16.94 7.50
CA GLN A 134 10.04 17.88 6.75
C GLN A 134 11.35 17.18 6.37
N ASN A 135 11.82 17.42 5.15
CA ASN A 135 13.07 16.81 4.71
C ASN A 135 14.25 17.56 5.35
N ASP A 136 14.72 17.06 6.50
CA ASP A 136 15.84 17.63 7.26
C ASP A 136 17.22 17.24 6.69
N GLU A 137 17.29 16.76 5.44
CA GLU A 137 18.57 16.72 4.72
C GLU A 137 19.04 18.17 4.52
N GLY A 138 19.90 18.58 5.45
CA GLY A 138 20.35 19.94 5.60
C GLY A 138 20.84 20.55 4.29
N VAL A 139 20.64 21.86 4.21
CA VAL A 139 21.55 22.76 3.51
C VAL A 139 22.95 22.45 4.03
N ASN A 140 23.64 21.49 3.41
CA ASN A 140 25.08 21.42 3.52
C ASN A 140 25.58 22.56 2.63
N GLU A 141 25.97 23.65 3.28
CA GLU A 141 26.86 24.68 2.71
C GLU A 141 28.12 24.05 2.10
#